data_AF-A0A7L1NU02-F1
#
_entry.id   AF-A0A7L1NU02-F1
#
_cell.length_a   1.000
_cell.length_b   1.000
_cell.length_c   1.000
_cell.angle_alpha   90.00
_cell.angle_beta   90.00
_cell.angle_gamma   90.00
#
_symmetry.space_group_name_H-M   'P 1'
#
loop_
_entity.id
_entity.type
_entity.pdbx_description
1 polymer ?
#
loop_
_entity_poly.entity_id
_entity_poly.type
_entity_poly.pdbx_seq_one_letter_code
_entity_poly.pdbx_strand_id
1 'polypeptide(L)'
;MELVYEKPLPKERLFGILPNCSHAYCLGCIRKWRRRRDFQSSVVRACPQCRVPSGYYIPHKYWVCDGAEKEQLIKSFKMRKGRNYCTYFLQNHGQCPFKDDCIYLHKQP
;
A
#
# COMPACT_ATOMS: atom_id res chain seq x y z
N MET A 1 -12.07 -18.71 8.06
CA MET A 1 -11.53 -17.32 7.98
C MET A 1 -10.28 -17.30 8.85
N GLU A 2 -9.09 -17.09 8.28
CA GLU A 2 -7.85 -17.11 9.08
C GLU A 2 -7.71 -15.83 9.91
N LEU A 3 -7.42 -15.96 11.21
CA LEU A 3 -7.12 -14.84 12.08
C LEU A 3 -5.68 -14.36 11.84
N VAL A 4 -5.52 -13.10 11.43
CA VAL A 4 -4.21 -12.51 11.11
C VAL A 4 -3.24 -12.61 12.29
N TYR A 5 -3.75 -12.46 13.52
CA TYR A 5 -2.94 -12.52 14.74
C TYR A 5 -2.40 -13.93 15.05
N GLU A 6 -3.01 -14.97 14.50
CA GLU A 6 -2.62 -16.37 14.75
C GLU A 6 -1.60 -16.88 13.74
N LYS A 7 -1.20 -16.06 12.77
CA LYS A 7 -0.21 -16.49 11.75
C LYS A 7 1.11 -16.91 12.42
N PRO A 8 1.76 -17.98 11.94
CA PRO A 8 2.95 -18.54 12.58
C PRO A 8 4.10 -17.53 12.62
N LEU A 9 4.26 -16.72 11.59
CA LEU A 9 5.32 -15.73 11.49
C LEU A 9 4.84 -14.34 11.96
N PRO A 10 5.50 -13.70 12.95
CA PRO A 10 5.11 -12.37 13.42
C PRO A 10 5.04 -11.30 12.32
N LYS A 11 5.91 -11.39 11.31
CA LYS A 11 5.92 -10.49 10.14
C LYS A 11 4.67 -10.60 9.26
N GLU A 12 3.88 -11.65 9.42
CA GLU A 12 2.63 -11.89 8.69
C GLU A 12 1.39 -11.49 9.51
N ARG A 13 1.56 -11.20 10.80
CA ARG A 13 0.51 -10.70 11.71
C ARG A 13 0.26 -9.20 11.53
N LEU A 14 0.17 -8.78 10.27
CA LEU A 14 -0.05 -7.39 9.88
C LEU A 14 -1.20 -7.34 8.89
N PHE A 15 -1.93 -6.24 8.93
CA PHE A 15 -2.93 -5.87 7.95
C PHE A 15 -2.31 -4.97 6.89
N GLY A 16 -2.74 -5.13 5.64
CA GLY A 16 -2.56 -4.16 4.58
C GLY A 16 -3.78 -3.27 4.49
N ILE A 17 -3.67 -2.06 5.03
CA ILE A 17 -4.74 -1.05 5.01
C ILE A 17 -4.71 -0.32 3.68
N LEU A 18 -5.86 -0.25 2.99
CA LEU A 18 -5.99 0.52 1.76
C LEU A 18 -6.38 1.98 2.08
N PRO A 19 -5.66 2.98 1.54
CA PRO A 19 -5.94 4.39 1.83
C PRO A 19 -7.30 4.87 1.31
N ASN A 20 -7.80 4.32 0.20
CA ASN A 20 -8.90 4.90 -0.57
C ASN A 20 -10.25 4.18 -0.37
N CYS A 21 -10.31 3.17 0.50
CA CYS A 21 -11.56 2.45 0.83
C CYS A 21 -11.45 1.78 2.21
N SER A 22 -12.55 1.40 2.85
CA SER A 22 -12.55 0.77 4.18
C SER A 22 -12.04 -0.67 4.24
N HIS A 23 -11.72 -1.28 3.10
CA HIS A 23 -11.24 -2.65 3.05
C HIS A 23 -9.79 -2.79 3.53
N ALA A 24 -9.57 -3.76 4.41
CA ALA A 24 -8.26 -4.22 4.84
C ALA A 24 -8.11 -5.72 4.56
N TYR A 25 -6.87 -6.17 4.43
CA TYR A 25 -6.54 -7.56 4.14
C TYR A 25 -5.37 -8.01 5.00
N CYS A 26 -5.17 -9.31 5.14
CA CYS A 26 -3.90 -9.80 5.65
C CYS A 26 -2.74 -9.32 4.76
N LEU A 27 -1.58 -9.00 5.33
CA LEU A 27 -0.44 -8.46 4.58
C LEU A 27 0.01 -9.42 3.45
N GLY A 28 -0.01 -10.73 3.69
CA GLY A 28 0.28 -11.74 2.68
C GLY A 28 -0.73 -11.74 1.53
N CYS A 29 -2.01 -11.54 1.84
CA CYS A 29 -3.13 -11.55 0.91
C CYS A 29 -3.02 -10.39 -0.08
N ILE A 30 -2.85 -9.16 0.43
CA ILE A 30 -2.71 -7.99 -0.44
C ILE A 30 -1.40 -8.05 -1.24
N ARG A 31 -0.32 -8.61 -0.68
CA ARG A 31 0.93 -8.83 -1.43
C ARG A 31 0.72 -9.79 -2.59
N LYS A 32 0.01 -10.90 -2.38
CA LYS A 32 -0.31 -11.87 -3.43
C LYS A 32 -1.15 -11.22 -4.52
N TRP A 33 -2.17 -10.45 -4.14
CA TRP A 33 -3.01 -9.67 -5.07
C TRP A 33 -2.16 -8.74 -5.95
N ARG A 34 -1.26 -7.97 -5.33
CA ARG A 34 -0.43 -6.96 -6.03
C ARG A 34 0.62 -7.56 -6.97
N ARG A 35 0.95 -8.85 -6.83
CA ARG A 35 1.94 -9.56 -7.66
C ARG A 35 1.31 -10.33 -8.82
N ARG A 36 -0.01 -10.41 -8.89
CA ARG A 36 -0.74 -11.08 -9.97
C ARG A 36 -0.38 -10.45 -11.31
N ARG A 37 -0.08 -11.30 -12.30
CA ARG A 37 0.31 -10.89 -13.67
C ARG A 37 -0.73 -11.26 -14.72
N ASP A 38 -1.70 -12.07 -14.32
CA ASP A 38 -2.92 -12.45 -15.03
C ASP A 38 -3.90 -11.27 -15.20
N PHE A 39 -3.63 -10.13 -14.59
CA PHE A 39 -4.47 -8.93 -14.64
C PHE A 39 -3.66 -7.69 -15.02
N GLN A 40 -4.33 -6.72 -15.66
CA GLN A 40 -3.75 -5.41 -15.92
C GLN A 40 -3.30 -4.73 -14.62
N SER A 41 -2.29 -3.87 -14.73
CA SER A 41 -1.69 -3.17 -13.59
C SER A 41 -2.71 -2.33 -12.81
N SER A 42 -3.68 -1.72 -13.50
CA SER A 42 -4.78 -0.96 -12.90
C SER A 42 -5.66 -1.81 -11.97
N VAL A 43 -5.92 -3.07 -12.36
CA VAL A 43 -6.77 -4.00 -11.61
C VAL A 43 -6.07 -4.49 -10.35
N VAL A 44 -4.83 -4.94 -10.47
CA VAL A 44 -4.05 -5.37 -9.28
C VAL A 44 -3.69 -4.21 -8.37
N ARG A 45 -3.70 -2.97 -8.90
CA ARG A 45 -3.55 -1.75 -8.12
C ARG A 45 -4.85 -1.22 -7.50
N ALA A 46 -5.96 -1.90 -7.70
CA ALA A 46 -7.23 -1.57 -7.06
C ALA A 46 -7.51 -2.45 -5.84
N CYS A 47 -8.51 -2.05 -5.05
CA CYS A 47 -9.08 -2.89 -4.00
C CYS A 47 -9.67 -4.18 -4.60
N PRO A 48 -9.34 -5.38 -4.07
CA PRO A 48 -9.94 -6.64 -4.50
C PRO A 48 -11.47 -6.68 -4.45
N GLN A 49 -12.08 -5.96 -3.49
CA GLN A 49 -13.52 -5.98 -3.26
C GLN A 49 -14.24 -4.87 -4.02
N CYS A 50 -13.94 -3.59 -3.75
CA CYS A 50 -14.67 -2.47 -4.32
C CYS A 50 -14.04 -1.85 -5.57
N ARG A 51 -12.89 -2.36 -6.03
CA ARG A 51 -12.17 -1.88 -7.23
C ARG A 51 -11.76 -0.40 -7.22
N VAL A 52 -11.90 0.29 -6.10
CA VAL A 52 -11.35 1.64 -5.93
C VAL A 52 -9.82 1.59 -6.12
N PRO A 53 -9.26 2.42 -7.02
CA PRO A 53 -7.82 2.51 -7.22
C PRO A 53 -7.09 2.86 -5.93
N SER A 54 -5.98 2.19 -5.66
CA SER A 54 -5.22 2.40 -4.44
C SER A 54 -3.75 2.11 -4.71
N GLY A 55 -2.94 3.12 -5.03
CA GLY A 55 -1.57 2.93 -5.51
C GLY A 55 -0.63 2.16 -4.57
N TYR A 56 -0.93 2.16 -3.26
CA TYR A 56 -0.14 1.51 -2.22
C TYR A 56 -1.05 0.99 -1.11
N TYR A 57 -0.49 0.18 -0.20
CA TYR A 57 -1.14 -0.22 1.04
C TYR A 57 -0.22 0.10 2.22
N ILE A 58 -0.80 0.25 3.41
CA ILE A 58 -0.08 0.58 4.64
C ILE A 58 -0.03 -0.68 5.52
N PRO A 59 1.14 -1.28 5.76
CA PRO A 59 1.28 -2.33 6.76
C PRO A 59 0.98 -1.78 8.16
N HIS A 60 0.05 -2.38 8.89
CA HIS A 60 -0.35 -1.95 10.22
C HIS A 60 -0.67 -3.14 11.13
N LYS A 61 -0.46 -3.00 12.44
CA LYS A 61 -0.74 -4.08 13.42
C LYS A 61 -2.23 -4.29 13.64
N TYR A 62 -2.99 -3.20 13.61
CA TYR A 62 -4.43 -3.20 13.86
C TYR A 62 -5.19 -3.00 12.56
N TRP A 63 -6.40 -3.55 12.52
CA TRP A 63 -7.36 -3.30 11.46
C TRP A 63 -7.92 -1.89 11.62
N VAL A 64 -7.78 -1.05 10.59
CA VAL A 64 -8.28 0.32 10.57
C VAL A 64 -9.14 0.54 9.32
N CYS A 65 -10.45 0.75 9.50
CA CYS A 65 -11.43 0.90 8.40
C CYS A 65 -11.52 2.32 7.87
N ASP A 66 -11.73 3.29 8.75
CA ASP A 66 -12.14 4.66 8.41
C ASP A 66 -11.85 5.61 9.60
N GLY A 67 -12.33 6.85 9.50
CA GLY A 67 -12.22 7.86 10.53
C GLY A 67 -10.84 8.48 10.70
N ALA A 68 -10.71 9.28 11.76
CA ALA A 68 -9.53 10.09 12.04
C ALA A 68 -8.24 9.25 12.21
N GLU A 69 -8.35 8.05 12.80
CA GLU A 69 -7.20 7.14 12.96
C GLU A 69 -6.62 6.77 11.59
N LYS A 70 -7.48 6.45 10.62
CA LYS A 70 -7.04 6.10 9.28
C LYS A 70 -6.40 7.28 8.57
N GLU A 71 -7.01 8.45 8.66
CA GLU A 71 -6.49 9.66 8.04
C GLU A 71 -5.10 10.01 8.59
N GLN A 72 -4.92 9.92 9.90
CA GLN A 72 -3.64 10.11 10.56
C GLN A 72 -2.61 9.06 10.15
N LEU A 73 -3.02 7.80 10.02
CA LEU A 73 -2.17 6.71 9.55
C LEU A 73 -1.69 6.95 8.12
N ILE A 74 -2.60 7.36 7.22
CA ILE A 74 -2.28 7.71 5.82
C ILE A 74 -1.31 8.88 5.79
N LYS A 75 -1.60 9.97 6.50
CA LYS A 75 -0.76 11.17 6.56
C LYS A 75 0.64 10.84 7.06
N SER A 76 0.75 10.13 8.18
CA SER A 76 2.03 9.75 8.78
C SER A 76 2.82 8.78 7.90
N PHE A 77 2.14 7.89 7.17
CA PHE A 77 2.80 6.99 6.24
C PHE A 77 3.36 7.74 5.02
N LYS A 78 2.56 8.62 4.41
CA LYS A 78 3.00 9.48 3.29
C LYS A 78 4.18 10.36 3.71
N MET A 79 4.13 11.01 4.87
CA MET A 79 5.25 11.83 5.36
C MET A 79 6.54 11.02 5.54
N ARG A 80 6.48 9.83 6.12
CA ARG A 80 7.66 8.96 6.29
C ARG A 80 8.21 8.48 4.95
N LYS A 81 7.34 8.12 4.00
CA LYS A 81 7.76 7.62 2.69
C LYS A 81 8.30 8.73 1.78
N GLY A 82 7.72 9.93 1.86
CA GLY A 82 8.15 11.11 1.10
C GLY A 82 9.50 11.68 1.51
N ARG A 83 10.16 11.13 2.54
CA ARG A 83 11.57 11.42 2.88
C ARG A 83 12.56 10.51 2.15
N ASN A 84 12.09 9.38 1.63
CA ASN A 84 12.95 8.43 0.91
C ASN A 84 12.88 8.74 -0.58
N TYR A 85 14.03 8.78 -1.24
CA TYR A 85 14.10 8.95 -2.69
C TYR A 85 13.37 7.83 -3.42
N CYS A 86 12.63 8.20 -4.46
CA CYS A 86 11.95 7.24 -5.32
C CYS A 86 12.96 6.52 -6.21
N THR A 87 13.14 5.22 -5.97
CA THR A 87 14.07 4.38 -6.74
C THR A 87 13.78 4.42 -8.24
N TYR A 88 12.51 4.39 -8.64
CA TYR A 88 12.14 4.48 -10.07
C TYR A 88 12.51 5.82 -10.69
N PHE A 89 12.26 6.92 -9.96
CA PHE A 89 12.61 8.26 -10.43
C PHE A 89 14.11 8.41 -10.65
N LEU A 90 14.92 7.90 -9.71
CA LEU A 90 16.37 7.94 -9.81
C LEU A 90 16.91 7.05 -10.95
N GLN A 91 16.34 5.85 -11.12
CA GLN A 91 16.82 4.90 -12.13
C GLN A 91 16.40 5.25 -13.56
N ASN A 92 15.23 5.88 -13.74
CA ASN A 92 14.68 6.17 -15.06
C ASN A 92 14.81 7.66 -15.43
N HIS A 93 15.92 8.32 -15.05
CA HIS A 93 16.22 9.71 -15.44
C HIS A 93 15.05 10.70 -15.18
N GLY A 94 14.42 10.60 -14.01
CA GLY A 94 13.31 11.47 -13.63
C GLY A 94 11.91 10.94 -13.99
N GLN A 95 11.80 9.71 -14.49
CA GLN A 95 10.50 9.10 -14.83
C GLN A 95 10.04 8.09 -13.78
N CYS A 96 8.96 8.41 -13.07
CA CYS A 96 8.30 7.49 -12.16
C CYS A 96 7.01 6.92 -12.78
N PRO A 97 6.84 5.58 -12.86
CA PRO A 97 5.61 4.98 -13.41
C PRO A 97 4.37 5.28 -12.56
N PHE A 98 4.55 5.79 -11.34
CA PHE A 98 3.47 6.18 -10.43
C PHE A 98 3.09 7.65 -10.54
N LYS A 99 3.88 8.50 -11.20
CA LYS A 99 3.60 9.94 -11.37
C LYS A 99 3.11 10.59 -10.05
N ASP A 100 1.94 11.22 -10.07
CA ASP A 100 1.33 11.92 -8.92
C ASP A 100 0.85 10.97 -7.81
N ASP A 101 0.68 9.67 -8.09
CA ASP A 101 0.34 8.67 -7.09
C ASP A 101 1.57 8.21 -6.28
N CYS A 102 2.78 8.65 -6.64
CA CYS A 102 3.99 8.23 -5.95
C CYS A 102 4.08 8.86 -4.56
N ILE A 103 4.30 8.02 -3.55
CA ILE A 103 4.47 8.45 -2.15
C ILE A 103 5.93 8.70 -1.75
N TYR A 104 6.86 8.60 -2.70
CA TYR A 104 8.30 8.75 -2.48
C TYR A 104 8.80 10.07 -3.07
N LEU A 105 9.97 10.53 -2.62
CA LEU A 105 10.55 11.79 -3.03
C LEU A 105 11.06 11.74 -4.48
N HIS A 106 10.52 12.60 -5.34
CA HIS A 106 11.01 12.83 -6.71
C HIS A 106 11.98 14.02 -6.74
N LYS A 107 13.16 13.83 -6.15
CA LYS A 107 14.28 14.77 -6.24
C LYS A 107 15.54 14.02 -6.63
N GLN A 108 16.46 14.72 -7.30
CA GLN A 108 17.83 14.22 -7.46
C GLN A 108 18.55 14.30 -6.10
N PRO A 109 19.45 13.35 -5.78
CA PRO A 109 20.16 13.31 -4.51
C PRO A 109 20.92 14.59 -4.20
#